data_AF-A0A661E3A3-F1
#
_entry.id   AF-A0A661E3A3-F1
#
_cell.length_a   1.000
_cell.length_b   1.000
_cell.length_c   1.000
_cell.angle_alpha   90.00
_cell.angle_beta   90.00
_cell.angle_gamma   90.00
#
_symmetry.space_group_name_H-M   'P 1'
#
loop_
_entity.id
_entity.type
_entity.pdbx_description
1 polymer ?
#
loop_
_entity_poly.entity_id
_entity_poly.type
_entity_poly.pdbx_seq_one_letter_code
_entity_poly.pdbx_strand_id
1 'polypeptide(L)'
;MRLSKIKLAGFKSFVDPTTIHVPGNLVGIIGPNGCGKSNVIDAVRWVMGESSAKHLRGESMADVIFNGAHGRKPVGTASVELVFDNSDGTIAGQYAGFNEISIRRQVSRDGASNYFLNNTRCRRRDITDIFLGTGLGPRSYSIIEQGTISRLIEAKPDDLRAFLEEAAGISKYKERRRETENRIKHTRENLDRLNDLLEEIDKQLDKLKRQSRAAARYKELTEEERQVKGELL
;
A
#
# COMPACT_ATOMS: atom_id res chain seq x y z
N MET A 1 17.52 -1.25 12.89
CA MET A 1 17.07 -2.19 11.85
C MET A 1 18.21 -2.37 10.88
N ARG A 2 18.80 -3.56 10.85
CA ARG A 2 19.96 -3.89 10.01
C ARG A 2 19.66 -5.12 9.17
N LEU A 3 19.91 -5.08 7.87
CA LEU A 3 19.76 -6.25 7.01
C LEU A 3 20.79 -7.32 7.41
N SER A 4 20.32 -8.50 7.80
CA SER A 4 21.15 -9.63 8.24
C SER A 4 21.34 -10.65 7.12
N LYS A 5 20.26 -10.98 6.40
CA LYS A 5 20.27 -12.01 5.35
C LYS A 5 19.30 -11.68 4.22
N ILE A 6 19.66 -12.10 3.01
CA ILE A 6 18.80 -12.07 1.82
C ILE A 6 18.65 -13.51 1.35
N LYS A 7 17.43 -14.06 1.37
CA LYS A 7 17.13 -15.37 0.80
C LYS A 7 16.43 -15.21 -0.53
N LEU A 8 16.91 -15.89 -1.56
CA LEU A 8 16.43 -15.79 -2.94
C LEU A 8 16.11 -17.20 -3.44
N ALA A 9 15.02 -17.36 -4.19
CA ALA A 9 14.75 -18.58 -4.93
C ALA A 9 13.92 -18.25 -6.19
N GLY A 10 14.27 -18.84 -7.33
CA GLY A 10 13.63 -18.59 -8.61
C GLY A 10 13.67 -17.13 -9.11
N PHE A 11 14.52 -16.27 -8.52
CA PHE A 11 14.57 -14.84 -8.80
C PHE A 11 15.68 -14.52 -9.80
N LYS A 12 15.32 -14.18 -11.05
CA LYS A 12 16.26 -13.88 -12.13
C LYS A 12 17.38 -14.92 -12.24
N SER A 13 18.63 -14.54 -12.00
CA SER A 13 19.79 -15.43 -12.04
C SER A 13 19.87 -16.43 -10.87
N PHE A 14 19.10 -16.23 -9.80
CA PHE A 14 19.08 -17.08 -8.60
C PHE A 14 17.98 -18.14 -8.70
N VAL A 15 18.24 -19.20 -9.46
CA VAL A 15 17.29 -20.30 -9.66
C VAL A 15 17.10 -21.10 -8.38
N ASP A 16 18.20 -21.59 -7.82
CA ASP A 16 18.20 -22.41 -6.61
C ASP A 16 18.10 -21.54 -5.35
N PRO A 17 17.50 -22.05 -4.26
CA PRO A 17 17.49 -21.36 -2.97
C PRO A 17 18.89 -20.96 -2.54
N THR A 18 19.11 -19.65 -2.45
CA THR A 18 20.41 -19.05 -2.14
C THR A 18 20.23 -18.08 -0.97
N THR A 19 21.08 -18.17 0.04
CA THR A 19 21.10 -17.23 1.17
C THR A 19 22.39 -16.42 1.12
N ILE A 20 22.25 -15.09 1.04
CA ILE A 20 23.35 -14.14 1.11
C ILE A 20 23.36 -13.57 2.53
N HIS A 21 24.47 -13.71 3.24
CA HIS A 21 24.65 -13.16 4.57
C HIS A 21 25.25 -11.75 4.50
N VAL A 22 24.76 -10.87 5.37
CA VAL A 22 25.21 -9.47 5.50
C VAL A 22 25.69 -9.27 6.94
N PRO A 23 26.92 -9.69 7.28
CA PRO A 23 27.37 -9.79 8.68
C PRO A 23 27.71 -8.45 9.34
N GLY A 24 27.98 -7.40 8.56
CA GLY A 24 28.49 -6.13 9.05
C GLY A 24 27.97 -4.92 8.28
N ASN A 25 28.48 -3.75 8.64
CA ASN A 25 28.04 -2.47 8.07
C ASN A 25 28.58 -2.23 6.65
N LEU A 26 29.70 -2.88 6.31
CA LEU A 26 30.30 -2.83 4.97
C LEU A 26 30.39 -4.25 4.42
N VAL A 27 29.73 -4.49 3.29
CA VAL A 27 29.74 -5.78 2.60
C VAL A 27 30.00 -5.54 1.12
N GLY A 28 31.04 -6.20 0.60
CA GLY A 28 31.36 -6.19 -0.83
C GLY A 28 30.74 -7.37 -1.54
N ILE A 29 30.01 -7.11 -2.64
CA ILE A 29 29.52 -8.15 -3.55
C ILE A 29 30.36 -8.11 -4.83
N ILE A 30 31.21 -9.12 -5.00
CA ILE A 30 32.15 -9.22 -6.14
C ILE A 30 31.82 -10.43 -7.01
N GLY A 31 32.27 -10.39 -8.26
CA GLY A 31 32.08 -11.47 -9.22
C GLY A 31 32.22 -10.99 -10.67
N PRO A 32 32.32 -11.91 -11.64
CA PRO A 32 32.45 -11.57 -13.06
C PRO A 32 31.20 -10.87 -13.61
N ASN A 33 31.33 -10.26 -14.80
CA ASN A 33 30.18 -9.65 -15.46
C ASN A 33 29.14 -10.72 -15.82
N GLY A 34 27.85 -10.38 -15.66
CA GLY A 34 26.75 -11.30 -15.93
C GLY A 34 26.43 -12.32 -14.84
N CYS A 35 27.19 -12.40 -13.73
CA CYS A 35 26.91 -13.37 -12.66
C CYS A 35 25.71 -13.02 -11.73
N GLY A 36 24.99 -11.94 -12.01
CA GLY A 36 23.80 -11.55 -11.25
C GLY A 36 24.04 -10.62 -10.06
N LYS A 37 25.23 -9.99 -9.92
CA LYS A 37 25.52 -9.03 -8.83
C LYS A 37 24.44 -7.97 -8.67
N SER A 38 24.06 -7.30 -9.76
CA SER A 38 23.04 -6.26 -9.75
C SER A 38 21.64 -6.80 -9.44
N ASN A 39 21.38 -8.10 -9.67
CA ASN A 39 20.10 -8.72 -9.33
C ASN A 39 19.90 -8.82 -7.81
N VAL A 40 20.97 -8.76 -7.01
CA VAL A 40 20.85 -8.68 -5.54
C VAL A 40 20.16 -7.37 -5.13
N ILE A 41 20.57 -6.24 -5.71
CA ILE A 41 19.93 -4.95 -5.44
C ILE A 41 18.49 -4.92 -5.96
N ASP A 42 18.22 -5.48 -7.14
CA ASP A 42 16.86 -5.60 -7.66
C ASP A 42 15.97 -6.40 -6.71
N ALA A 43 16.49 -7.48 -6.12
CA ALA A 43 15.76 -8.31 -5.16
C ALA A 43 15.38 -7.52 -3.90
N VAL A 44 16.32 -6.73 -3.36
CA VAL A 44 16.04 -5.86 -2.20
C VAL A 44 14.93 -4.85 -2.55
N ARG A 45 15.06 -4.11 -3.66
CA ARG A 45 14.06 -3.13 -4.12
C ARG A 45 12.69 -3.76 -4.36
N TRP A 46 12.68 -4.93 -4.98
CA TRP A 46 11.46 -5.67 -5.28
C TRP A 46 10.70 -6.05 -4.02
N VAL A 47 11.38 -6.53 -2.98
CA VAL A 47 10.74 -6.84 -1.68
C VAL A 47 10.27 -5.59 -0.96
N MET A 48 11.04 -4.49 -1.02
CA MET A 48 10.68 -3.20 -0.41
C MET A 48 9.48 -2.51 -1.07
N GLY A 49 8.92 -3.09 -2.15
CA GLY A 49 7.66 -2.67 -2.73
C GLY A 49 7.78 -1.93 -4.06
N GLU A 50 8.93 -2.01 -4.75
CA GLU A 50 9.04 -1.51 -6.12
C GLU A 50 8.00 -2.20 -7.03
N SER A 51 7.23 -1.36 -7.72
CA SER A 51 6.12 -1.75 -8.59
C SER A 51 6.45 -1.59 -10.08
N SER A 52 7.50 -0.84 -10.41
CA SER A 52 7.97 -0.61 -11.77
C SER A 52 8.89 -1.73 -12.22
N ALA A 53 8.46 -2.52 -13.20
CA ALA A 53 9.32 -3.53 -13.84
C ALA A 53 10.57 -2.90 -14.47
N LYS A 54 10.44 -1.68 -15.01
CA LYS A 54 11.56 -0.94 -15.63
C LYS A 54 12.71 -0.69 -14.65
N HIS A 55 12.39 -0.34 -13.39
CA HIS A 55 13.41 -0.15 -12.35
C HIS A 55 14.05 -1.47 -11.92
N LEU A 56 13.35 -2.58 -12.12
CA LEU A 56 13.89 -3.91 -11.94
C LEU A 56 14.48 -4.46 -13.23
N ARG A 57 14.80 -3.64 -14.23
CA ARG A 57 15.43 -4.08 -15.49
C ARG A 57 14.67 -5.23 -16.17
N GLY A 58 13.34 -5.14 -16.16
CA GLY A 58 12.41 -6.04 -16.84
C GLY A 58 11.29 -5.26 -17.53
N GLU A 59 10.54 -5.93 -18.40
CA GLU A 59 9.40 -5.36 -19.11
C GLU A 59 8.10 -5.57 -18.33
N SER A 60 7.97 -6.75 -17.72
CA SER A 60 6.86 -7.17 -16.87
C SER A 60 7.32 -7.51 -15.46
N MET A 61 6.42 -7.41 -14.49
CA MET A 61 6.69 -7.89 -13.12
C MET A 61 6.91 -9.41 -13.08
N ALA A 62 6.44 -10.15 -14.09
CA ALA A 62 6.71 -11.57 -14.23
C ALA A 62 8.18 -11.88 -14.58
N ASP A 63 8.92 -10.91 -15.13
CA ASP A 63 10.32 -11.10 -15.57
C ASP A 63 11.32 -11.23 -14.41
N VAL A 64 10.84 -11.01 -13.19
CA VAL A 64 11.61 -11.34 -11.98
C VAL A 64 11.70 -12.86 -11.77
N ILE A 65 10.79 -13.64 -12.38
CA ILE A 65 10.80 -15.10 -12.32
C ILE A 65 11.82 -15.63 -13.32
N PHE A 66 12.68 -16.55 -12.87
CA PHE A 66 13.64 -17.19 -13.76
C PHE A 66 12.93 -17.88 -14.94
N ASN A 67 13.29 -17.45 -16.15
CA ASN A 67 12.63 -17.84 -17.39
C ASN A 67 13.36 -18.97 -18.15
N GLY A 68 14.31 -19.64 -17.51
CA GLY A 68 15.12 -20.68 -18.14
C GLY A 68 16.42 -20.14 -18.73
N ALA A 69 17.38 -21.05 -18.87
CA ALA A 69 18.68 -20.81 -19.53
C ALA A 69 19.14 -22.12 -20.17
N HIS A 70 20.23 -22.09 -20.95
CA HIS A 70 20.81 -23.33 -21.50
C HIS A 70 21.08 -24.34 -20.36
N GLY A 71 20.38 -25.48 -20.40
CA GLY A 71 20.51 -26.55 -19.40
C GLY A 71 19.61 -26.41 -18.15
N ARG A 72 18.78 -25.37 -18.01
CA ARG A 72 17.85 -25.22 -16.88
C ARG A 72 16.45 -24.78 -17.32
N LYS A 73 15.45 -25.55 -16.87
CA LYS A 73 14.03 -25.26 -17.12
C LYS A 73 13.57 -23.99 -16.38
N PRO A 74 12.60 -23.24 -16.92
CA PRO A 74 11.96 -22.15 -16.20
C PRO A 74 11.30 -22.64 -14.91
N VAL A 75 11.20 -21.75 -13.93
CA VAL A 75 10.46 -22.01 -12.67
C VAL A 75 9.13 -21.27 -12.67
N GLY A 76 8.18 -21.77 -11.89
CA GLY A 76 6.83 -21.20 -11.79
C GLY A 76 6.69 -20.03 -10.81
N THR A 77 7.65 -19.87 -9.90
CA THR A 77 7.59 -18.86 -8.84
C THR A 77 8.96 -18.26 -8.54
N ALA A 78 8.96 -17.01 -8.09
CA ALA A 78 10.11 -16.36 -7.49
C ALA A 78 9.78 -15.90 -6.08
N SER A 79 10.70 -16.06 -5.15
CA SER A 79 10.57 -15.56 -3.78
C SER A 79 11.86 -14.91 -3.33
N VAL A 80 11.72 -13.77 -2.65
CA VAL A 80 12.82 -13.10 -1.98
C VAL A 80 12.39 -12.76 -0.57
N GLU A 81 13.20 -13.10 0.41
CA GLU A 81 13.01 -12.77 1.82
C GLU A 81 14.21 -11.95 2.33
N LEU A 82 13.91 -10.77 2.88
CA LEU A 82 14.86 -9.94 3.60
C LEU A 82 14.67 -10.17 5.09
N VAL A 83 15.75 -10.51 5.79
CA VAL A 83 15.73 -10.72 7.24
C VAL A 83 16.50 -9.58 7.88
N PHE A 84 15.85 -8.86 8.78
CA PHE A 84 16.39 -7.71 9.48
C PHE A 84 16.54 -8.00 10.97
N ASP A 85 17.70 -7.64 11.51
CA ASP A 85 17.97 -7.53 12.92
C ASP A 85 17.40 -6.21 13.44
N ASN A 86 16.49 -6.29 14.41
CA ASN A 86 15.80 -5.18 15.07
C ASN A 86 16.10 -5.14 16.58
N SER A 87 17.24 -5.70 17.01
CA SER A 87 17.69 -5.63 18.40
C SER A 87 17.86 -4.21 18.95
N ASP A 88 17.98 -3.20 18.08
CA ASP A 88 18.06 -1.79 18.42
C ASP A 88 16.69 -1.10 18.65
N GLY A 89 15.57 -1.82 18.44
CA GLY A 89 14.22 -1.30 18.70
C GLY A 89 13.81 -0.10 17.83
N THR A 90 14.49 0.12 16.70
CA THR A 90 14.24 1.28 15.81
C THR A 90 12.88 1.22 15.10
N ILE A 91 12.29 0.03 14.96
CA ILE A 91 10.99 -0.14 14.35
C ILE A 91 9.89 0.13 15.39
N ALA A 92 8.98 1.04 15.05
CA ALA A 92 7.85 1.40 15.90
C ALA A 92 6.60 0.55 15.59
N GLY A 93 5.64 0.57 16.53
CA GLY A 93 4.31 -0.03 16.34
C GLY A 93 4.25 -1.52 16.71
N GLN A 94 3.36 -2.25 16.04
CA GLN A 94 3.02 -3.65 16.39
C GLN A 94 4.22 -4.61 16.34
N TYR A 95 5.28 -4.23 15.60
CA TYR A 95 6.45 -5.08 15.41
C TYR A 95 7.67 -4.66 16.25
N ALA A 96 7.53 -3.64 17.10
CA ALA A 96 8.62 -3.14 17.94
C ALA A 96 9.17 -4.20 18.91
N GLY A 97 8.32 -5.14 19.35
CA GLY A 97 8.70 -6.21 20.28
C GLY A 97 9.45 -7.39 19.65
N PHE A 98 9.67 -7.39 18.32
CA PHE A 98 10.41 -8.46 17.65
C PHE A 98 11.87 -8.07 17.45
N ASN A 99 12.77 -8.96 17.89
CA ASN A 99 14.22 -8.80 17.68
C ASN A 99 14.64 -9.08 16.23
N GLU A 100 13.83 -9.83 15.48
CA GLU A 100 14.05 -10.13 14.07
C GLU A 100 12.75 -9.88 13.29
N ILE A 101 12.88 -9.25 12.11
CA ILE A 101 11.77 -9.04 11.19
C ILE A 101 12.12 -9.63 9.83
N SER A 102 11.28 -10.53 9.33
CA SER A 102 11.37 -11.09 7.99
C SER A 102 10.31 -10.50 7.08
N ILE A 103 10.73 -9.99 5.92
CA ILE A 103 9.85 -9.46 4.89
C ILE A 103 10.07 -10.28 3.64
N ARG A 104 9.03 -10.96 3.16
CA ARG A 104 9.10 -11.83 1.99
C ARG A 104 8.09 -11.40 0.94
N ARG A 105 8.54 -11.32 -0.31
CA ARG A 105 7.68 -11.18 -1.48
C ARG A 105 7.79 -12.43 -2.33
N GLN A 106 6.66 -12.95 -2.78
CA GLN A 106 6.57 -14.11 -3.66
C GLN A 106 5.65 -13.79 -4.84
N VAL A 107 6.08 -14.13 -6.04
CA VAL A 107 5.25 -14.03 -7.25
C VAL A 107 5.23 -15.35 -8.00
N SER A 108 4.08 -15.68 -8.57
CA SER A 108 3.87 -16.82 -9.45
C SER A 108 3.49 -16.36 -10.86
N ARG A 109 3.68 -17.23 -11.85
CA ARG A 109 3.41 -16.92 -13.27
C ARG A 109 1.94 -16.65 -13.58
N ASP A 110 1.04 -17.09 -12.72
CA ASP A 110 -0.40 -16.77 -12.76
C ASP A 110 -0.70 -15.31 -12.36
N GLY A 111 0.32 -14.54 -11.97
CA GLY A 111 0.19 -13.13 -11.58
C GLY A 111 -0.07 -12.91 -10.09
N ALA A 112 -0.17 -13.97 -9.27
CA ALA A 112 -0.36 -13.80 -7.84
C ALA A 112 0.94 -13.27 -7.19
N SER A 113 0.88 -12.04 -6.65
CA SER A 113 1.97 -11.41 -5.91
C SER A 113 1.59 -11.30 -4.43
N ASN A 114 2.26 -12.07 -3.58
CA ASN A 114 2.00 -12.14 -2.14
C ASN A 114 3.14 -11.52 -1.34
N TYR A 115 2.77 -10.75 -0.32
CA TYR A 115 3.69 -10.24 0.68
C TYR A 115 3.47 -10.99 1.99
N PHE A 116 4.57 -11.20 2.70
CA PHE A 116 4.58 -11.81 4.01
C PHE A 116 5.49 -10.99 4.93
N LEU A 117 5.05 -10.86 6.17
CA LEU A 117 5.78 -10.24 7.26
C LEU A 117 5.82 -11.25 8.41
N ASN A 118 7.03 -11.66 8.83
CA ASN A 118 7.23 -12.74 9.79
C ASN A 118 6.39 -13.98 9.44
N ASN A 119 6.46 -14.40 8.16
CA ASN A 119 5.66 -15.48 7.56
C ASN A 119 4.13 -15.31 7.54
N THR A 120 3.59 -14.21 8.07
CA THR A 120 2.16 -13.90 8.00
C THR A 120 1.85 -13.10 6.75
N ARG A 121 0.82 -13.50 5.99
CA ARG A 121 0.44 -12.78 4.76
C ARG A 121 -0.03 -11.37 5.09
N CYS A 122 0.49 -10.37 4.37
CA CYS A 122 0.18 -8.96 4.59
C CYS A 122 -0.03 -8.23 3.26
N ARG A 123 -0.45 -6.96 3.35
CA ARG A 123 -0.59 -6.08 2.19
C ARG A 123 0.74 -5.42 1.87
N ARG A 124 0.92 -5.01 0.61
CA ARG A 124 2.08 -4.21 0.19
C ARG A 124 2.22 -2.92 1.00
N ARG A 125 1.09 -2.29 1.32
CA ARG A 125 1.04 -1.07 2.14
C ARG A 125 1.68 -1.29 3.52
N ASP A 126 1.41 -2.43 4.15
CA ASP A 126 1.96 -2.77 5.46
C ASP A 126 3.50 -2.83 5.42
N ILE A 127 4.07 -3.32 4.30
CA ILE A 127 5.52 -3.32 4.07
C ILE A 127 6.05 -1.89 3.88
N THR A 128 5.38 -1.06 3.08
CA THR A 128 5.75 0.35 2.93
C THR A 128 5.72 1.09 4.27
N ASP A 129 4.72 0.82 5.11
CA ASP A 129 4.55 1.48 6.40
C ASP A 129 5.66 1.14 7.41
N ILE A 130 6.20 -0.09 7.38
CA ILE A 130 7.37 -0.49 8.20
C ILE A 130 8.59 0.37 7.88
N PHE A 131 8.79 0.61 6.59
CA PHE A 131 9.94 1.36 6.10
C PHE A 131 9.78 2.88 6.18
N LEU A 132 8.55 3.36 6.41
CA LEU A 132 8.23 4.77 6.37
C LEU A 132 8.84 5.53 7.57
N GLY A 133 9.76 6.45 7.27
CA GLY A 133 10.53 7.21 8.27
C GLY A 133 11.81 6.52 8.75
N THR A 134 12.14 5.33 8.22
CA THR A 134 13.46 4.68 8.45
C THR A 134 14.52 5.14 7.45
N GLY A 135 14.14 5.92 6.44
CA GLY A 135 14.99 6.24 5.29
C GLY A 135 15.16 5.07 4.31
N LEU A 136 14.51 3.93 4.53
CA LEU A 136 14.59 2.73 3.70
C LEU A 136 13.29 2.49 2.92
N GLY A 137 12.82 3.44 2.10
CA GLY A 137 11.69 3.24 1.18
C GLY A 137 12.08 2.67 -0.20
N PRO A 138 11.10 2.21 -1.02
CA PRO A 138 11.35 1.77 -2.40
C PRO A 138 11.88 2.89 -3.32
N ARG A 139 11.66 4.16 -2.95
CA ARG A 139 12.28 5.34 -3.58
C ARG A 139 13.36 5.98 -2.70
N SER A 140 13.89 5.27 -1.71
CA SER A 140 14.88 5.89 -0.82
C SER A 140 16.19 6.17 -1.54
N TYR A 141 16.80 7.29 -1.14
CA TYR A 141 18.17 7.66 -1.48
C TYR A 141 19.20 6.62 -1.00
N SER A 142 18.81 5.74 -0.06
CA SER A 142 19.65 4.70 0.52
C SER A 142 20.09 3.62 -0.48
N ILE A 143 19.42 3.50 -1.63
CA ILE A 143 19.82 2.58 -2.70
C ILE A 143 20.26 3.36 -3.93
N ILE A 144 21.57 3.53 -4.07
CA ILE A 144 22.17 4.22 -5.21
C ILE A 144 22.39 3.23 -6.36
N GLU A 145 21.77 3.53 -7.50
CA GLU A 145 21.88 2.75 -8.72
C GLU A 145 22.95 3.32 -9.65
N GLN A 146 23.34 2.52 -10.64
CA GLN A 146 24.11 3.05 -11.75
C GLN A 146 23.32 4.19 -12.43
N GLY A 147 23.98 5.32 -12.64
CA GLY A 147 23.38 6.51 -13.22
C GLY A 147 22.44 7.28 -12.29
N THR A 148 22.27 6.90 -11.02
CA THR A 148 21.50 7.71 -10.05
C THR A 148 22.14 9.07 -9.81
N ILE A 149 23.47 9.13 -9.74
CA ILE A 149 24.19 10.39 -9.54
C ILE A 149 23.94 11.34 -10.72
N SER A 150 24.09 10.87 -11.96
CA SER A 150 23.80 11.66 -13.16
C SER A 150 22.35 12.14 -13.18
N ARG A 151 21.39 11.25 -12.89
CA ARG A 151 19.97 11.60 -12.78
C ARG A 151 19.70 12.69 -11.74
N LEU A 152 20.42 12.67 -10.62
CA LEU A 152 20.25 13.66 -9.55
C LEU A 152 20.82 15.02 -9.95
N ILE A 153 21.95 15.04 -10.68
CA ILE A 153 22.56 16.28 -11.20
C ILE A 153 21.68 16.92 -12.28
N GLU A 154 21.05 16.10 -13.13
CA GLU A 154 20.19 16.56 -14.23
C GLU A 154 18.71 16.74 -13.81
N ALA A 155 18.37 16.47 -12.55
CA ALA A 155 17.00 16.46 -12.07
C ALA A 155 16.35 17.85 -12.16
N LYS A 156 15.07 17.88 -12.54
CA LYS A 156 14.26 19.09 -12.43
C LYS A 156 14.01 19.42 -10.95
N PRO A 157 13.73 20.69 -10.61
CA PRO A 157 13.49 21.10 -9.22
C PRO A 157 12.42 20.28 -8.50
N ASP A 158 11.34 19.89 -9.18
CA ASP A 158 10.27 19.07 -8.60
C ASP A 158 10.72 17.66 -8.24
N ASP A 159 11.55 17.04 -9.08
CA ASP A 159 12.12 15.71 -8.83
C ASP A 159 13.15 15.77 -7.70
N LEU A 160 14.02 16.79 -7.72
CA LEU A 160 15.02 17.02 -6.68
C LEU A 160 14.38 17.26 -5.31
N ARG A 161 13.25 18.00 -5.28
CA ARG A 161 12.50 18.26 -4.05
C ARG A 161 12.12 16.95 -3.35
N ALA A 162 11.64 15.95 -4.07
CA ALA A 162 11.26 14.67 -3.45
C ALA A 162 12.43 14.00 -2.72
N PHE A 163 13.64 14.07 -3.27
CA PHE A 163 14.85 13.56 -2.62
C PHE A 163 15.21 14.36 -1.36
N LEU A 164 15.14 15.69 -1.42
CA LEU A 164 15.41 16.56 -0.28
C LEU A 164 14.41 16.36 0.86
N GLU A 165 13.13 16.17 0.55
CA GLU A 165 12.08 15.94 1.53
C GLU A 165 12.24 14.59 2.25
N GLU A 166 12.66 13.55 1.52
CA GLU A 166 12.99 12.25 2.10
C GLU A 166 14.24 12.33 2.98
N ALA A 167 15.28 13.03 2.53
CA ALA A 167 16.51 13.25 3.30
C ALA A 167 16.26 14.07 4.58
N ALA A 168 15.36 15.05 4.51
CA ALA A 168 14.92 15.83 5.67
C ALA A 168 13.97 15.06 6.62
N GLY A 169 13.55 13.85 6.25
CA GLY A 169 12.64 13.02 7.05
C GLY A 169 11.20 13.55 7.12
N ILE A 170 10.84 14.54 6.31
CA ILE A 170 9.50 15.16 6.35
C ILE A 170 8.45 14.38 5.56
N SER A 171 8.86 13.39 4.75
CA SER A 171 7.96 12.54 3.97
C SER A 171 6.88 11.87 4.81
N LYS A 172 7.24 11.40 6.02
CA LYS A 172 6.29 10.77 6.96
C LYS A 172 5.20 11.74 7.40
N TYR A 173 5.57 12.98 7.68
CA TYR A 173 4.62 14.02 8.07
C TYR A 173 3.72 14.39 6.89
N LYS A 174 4.30 14.60 5.70
CA LYS A 174 3.54 14.92 4.48
C LYS A 174 2.53 13.85 4.12
N GLU A 175 2.92 12.57 4.17
CA GLU A 175 2.02 11.47 3.83
C GLU A 175 0.86 11.40 4.83
N ARG A 176 1.13 11.49 6.14
CA ARG A 176 0.08 11.55 7.18
C ARG A 176 -0.86 12.74 6.99
N ARG A 177 -0.31 13.90 6.65
CA ARG A 177 -1.11 15.10 6.38
C ARG A 177 -2.03 14.88 5.18
N ARG A 178 -1.50 14.36 4.07
CA ARG A 178 -2.27 14.05 2.86
C ARG A 178 -3.38 13.04 3.13
N GLU A 179 -3.09 11.98 3.88
CA GLU A 179 -4.11 11.00 4.27
C GLU A 179 -5.22 11.62 5.11
N THR A 180 -4.85 12.49 6.06
CA THR A 180 -5.81 13.19 6.91
C THR A 180 -6.67 14.14 6.10
N GLU A 181 -6.07 14.92 5.19
CA GLU A 181 -6.79 15.80 4.27
C GLU A 181 -7.79 15.03 3.39
N ASN A 182 -7.39 13.88 2.85
CA ASN A 182 -8.29 13.01 2.08
C ASN A 182 -9.45 12.46 2.93
N ARG A 183 -9.18 12.03 4.17
CA ARG A 183 -10.24 11.58 5.08
C ARG A 183 -11.24 12.68 5.40
N ILE A 184 -10.75 13.90 5.65
CA ILE A 184 -11.60 15.07 5.89
C ILE A 184 -12.46 15.34 4.65
N LYS A 185 -11.87 15.30 3.45
CA LYS A 185 -12.61 15.48 2.19
C LYS A 185 -13.74 14.46 2.04
N HIS A 186 -13.45 13.18 2.21
CA HIS A 186 -14.48 12.13 2.13
C HIS A 186 -15.56 12.27 3.19
N THR A 187 -15.20 12.71 4.40
CA THR A 187 -16.17 12.96 5.46
C THR A 187 -17.12 14.09 5.08
N ARG A 188 -16.61 15.17 4.47
CA ARG A 188 -17.43 16.27 3.95
C ARG A 188 -18.37 15.80 2.84
N GLU A 189 -17.85 15.05 1.86
CA GLU A 189 -18.67 14.47 0.78
C GLU A 189 -19.80 13.57 1.34
N ASN A 190 -19.55 12.83 2.42
CA ASN A 190 -20.59 12.03 3.08
C ASN A 190 -21.62 12.88 3.81
N LEU A 191 -21.21 13.96 4.47
CA LEU A 191 -22.12 14.90 5.13
C LEU A 191 -23.03 15.59 4.12
N ASP A 192 -22.50 15.99 2.97
CA ASP A 192 -23.28 16.61 1.90
C ASP A 192 -24.39 15.65 1.42
N ARG A 193 -24.06 14.37 1.20
CA ARG A 193 -25.06 13.34 0.84
C ARG A 193 -26.10 13.10 1.92
N LEU A 194 -25.72 13.17 3.19
CA LEU A 194 -26.66 13.04 4.30
C LEU A 194 -27.62 14.23 4.35
N ASN A 195 -27.13 15.44 4.08
CA ASN A 195 -27.97 16.63 3.99
C ASN A 195 -28.99 16.51 2.84
N ASP A 196 -28.56 16.04 1.66
CA ASP A 196 -29.47 15.80 0.53
C ASP A 196 -30.60 14.82 0.90
N LEU A 197 -30.25 13.74 1.61
CA LEU A 197 -31.20 12.73 2.07
C LEU A 197 -32.14 13.27 3.14
N LEU A 198 -31.65 14.10 4.06
CA LEU A 198 -32.47 14.78 5.07
C LEU A 198 -33.50 15.70 4.40
N GLU A 199 -33.08 16.50 3.41
CA GLU A 199 -34.01 17.35 2.67
C GLU A 199 -35.09 16.55 1.92
N GLU A 200 -34.75 15.39 1.39
CA GLU A 200 -35.73 14.50 0.76
C GLU A 200 -36.73 13.96 1.77
N ILE A 201 -36.26 13.48 2.93
CA ILE A 201 -37.12 12.98 4.00
C ILE A 201 -38.05 14.08 4.52
N ASP A 202 -37.56 15.31 4.73
CA ASP A 202 -38.38 16.41 5.20
C ASP A 202 -39.53 16.73 4.22
N LYS A 203 -39.25 16.70 2.91
CA LYS A 203 -40.28 16.86 1.87
C LYS A 203 -41.35 15.76 1.94
N GLN A 204 -40.93 14.50 2.16
CA GLN A 204 -41.87 13.39 2.32
C GLN A 204 -42.72 13.54 3.58
N LEU A 205 -42.10 13.97 4.67
CA LEU A 205 -42.74 14.15 5.97
C LEU A 205 -43.79 15.26 5.93
N ASP A 206 -43.52 16.37 5.24
CA ASP A 206 -44.50 17.44 5.03
C ASP A 206 -45.69 17.00 4.17
N LYS A 207 -45.46 16.17 3.14
CA LYS A 207 -46.54 15.57 2.36
C LYS A 207 -47.43 14.69 3.23
N LEU A 208 -46.83 13.82 4.05
CA LEU A 208 -47.55 12.93 4.97
C LEU A 208 -48.34 13.71 6.03
N LYS A 209 -47.76 14.79 6.59
CA LYS A 209 -48.48 15.69 7.52
C LYS A 209 -49.73 16.30 6.88
N ARG A 210 -49.65 16.75 5.63
CA ARG A 210 -50.81 17.29 4.89
C ARG A 210 -51.88 16.22 4.67
N GLN A 211 -51.49 15.02 4.27
CA GLN A 211 -52.41 13.89 4.09
C GLN A 211 -53.09 13.49 5.39
N SER A 212 -52.34 13.42 6.49
CA SER A 212 -52.87 13.11 7.82
C SER A 212 -53.91 14.14 8.28
N ARG A 213 -53.64 15.45 8.11
CA ARG A 213 -54.61 16.52 8.42
C ARG A 213 -55.87 16.43 7.57
N ALA A 214 -55.74 16.16 6.28
CA ALA A 214 -56.90 15.99 5.40
C ALA A 214 -57.75 14.78 5.80
N ALA A 215 -57.12 13.65 6.14
CA ALA A 215 -57.82 12.46 6.61
C ALA A 215 -58.51 12.67 7.97
N ALA A 216 -57.88 13.41 8.89
CA ALA A 216 -58.49 13.77 10.17
C ALA A 216 -59.75 14.64 9.97
N ARG A 217 -59.64 15.69 9.13
CA ARG A 217 -60.77 16.58 8.82
C ARG A 217 -61.90 15.85 8.10
N TYR A 218 -61.59 14.91 7.20
CA TYR A 218 -62.59 14.06 6.57
C TYR A 218 -63.36 13.21 7.59
N LYS A 219 -62.66 12.60 8.56
CA LYS A 219 -63.31 11.85 9.65
C LYS A 219 -64.24 12.74 10.49
N GLU A 220 -63.80 13.94 10.86
CA GLU A 220 -64.63 14.90 11.62
C GLU A 220 -65.92 15.25 10.84
N LEU A 221 -65.78 15.65 9.57
CA LEU A 221 -66.93 16.01 8.73
C LEU A 221 -67.89 14.84 8.49
N THR A 222 -67.36 13.61 8.36
CA THR A 222 -68.19 12.41 8.18
C THR A 222 -69.00 12.11 9.45
N GLU A 223 -68.42 12.36 10.63
CA GLU A 223 -69.13 12.20 11.90
C GLU A 223 -70.19 13.27 12.10
N GLU A 224 -69.90 14.55 11.79
CA GLU A 224 -70.89 15.63 11.78
C GLU A 224 -72.04 15.33 10.80
N GLU A 225 -71.73 14.87 9.58
CA GLU A 225 -72.75 14.49 8.61
C GLU A 225 -73.67 13.39 9.17
N ARG A 226 -73.08 12.40 9.85
CA ARG A 226 -73.82 11.29 10.46
C ARG A 226 -74.71 11.76 11.61
N GLN A 227 -74.23 12.68 12.46
CA GLN A 227 -75.03 13.26 13.53
C GLN A 227 -76.21 14.08 12.99
N VAL A 228 -75.96 15.01 12.06
CA VAL A 228 -77.00 15.85 11.47
C VAL A 228 -78.06 15.02 10.74
N LYS A 229 -77.67 13.95 10.04
CA LYS A 229 -78.62 13.01 9.44
C LYS A 229 -79.46 12.26 10.47
N GLY A 230 -78.90 11.96 11.64
CA GLY A 230 -79.61 11.30 12.74
C GLY A 230 -80.63 12.22 13.42
N GLU A 231 -80.36 13.52 13.51
CA GLU A 231 -81.29 14.52 14.08
C GLU A 231 -82.45 14.89 13.14
N LEU A 232 -82.32 14.59 11.85
CA LEU A 232 -83.32 14.86 10.80
C LEU A 232 -84.38 13.75 10.65
N LEU A 233 -84.22 12.63 11.37
CA LEU A 233 -85.15 11.49 11.43
C LEU A 233 -85.97 11.51 12.72
#